data_AF-A0AAW1LEF9-F1
#
_entry.id   AF-A0AAW1LEF9-F1
#
_cell.length_a   1.000
_cell.length_b   1.000
_cell.length_c   1.000
_cell.angle_alpha   90.00
_cell.angle_beta   90.00
_cell.angle_gamma   90.00
#
_symmetry.space_group_name_H-M   'P 1'
#
loop_
_entity.id
_entity.type
_entity.pdbx_description
1 polymer ?
#
loop_
_entity_poly.entity_id
_entity_poly.type
_entity_poly.pdbx_seq_one_letter_code
_entity_poly.pdbx_strand_id
1 'polypeptide(L)'
;MDGNPNNGEANNHGVRSVFSVESGRVGFGKDGQNMLEYFKKTQAENPGFFYAIQLDDDNRMSNVFWADARSRVAYTRFGDVITLETSYVVKRYRVPFAPFTGVNHHGEPILFGCALLFDDSESSFVWLLRTFLTAMCDRSPVSFVTDQSRAILAAVSQVLPKARHCVNKWHVLSDGRDKLTRVCLAYPTFQAELYDCINLTDTIEEFESSWASIIRKYDLSKNGWLQSIYDTRRQWAPVYFRDSFFAACFLNQGVECSFFEGHVNQQTTLPTFFRQYQRAMDYWFEKEIEADFETVTNRPDLKTPSPMEKQVAELYTRKIFAKFQEELVETFVYTANRIGGDDDTCTYRVAKFDDDHKEYTVALNVSDLRASCSCLMFEYSGILCRHILTVFTVTNVLTLPSHYILSRWTVNAKSVVESNELGVNHAHESISSRYNALCRKAIRYAQEGAITSETYYTAVTALREVGKKVDFAKKNVANIAPQTPRVGTVDYDNKKIFGPDTPLLWPPQDEVARRFNLNDSTVLPRPVGDMNLVHMAPRSICGDGSSDNMVLLPCLKSMTWVMEIKNAMPTNKVALINLKVCIFWVAKA
;
A
#
# COMPACT_ATOMS: atom_id res chain seq x y z
N MET A 1 56.91 -47.62 35.10
CA MET A 1 56.65 -48.48 36.26
C MET A 1 55.53 -47.80 37.04
N ASP A 2 54.30 -48.26 37.12
CA ASP A 2 53.68 -49.52 36.72
C ASP A 2 52.21 -49.29 36.39
N GLY A 3 51.66 -50.16 35.54
CA GLY A 3 50.27 -50.14 35.11
C GLY A 3 49.32 -50.91 36.05
N ASN A 4 48.12 -50.33 36.19
CA ASN A 4 46.74 -50.87 36.15
C ASN A 4 46.41 -52.23 36.83
N PRO A 5 45.21 -52.40 37.45
CA PRO A 5 44.02 -52.73 36.63
C PRO A 5 42.62 -52.33 37.15
N ASN A 6 41.72 -52.07 36.19
CA ASN A 6 40.32 -52.51 36.00
C ASN A 6 39.32 -52.67 37.17
N ASN A 7 38.17 -52.00 37.01
CA ASN A 7 36.83 -52.59 36.83
C ASN A 7 35.89 -51.44 36.38
N GLY A 8 35.06 -51.49 35.34
CA GLY A 8 34.52 -52.57 34.52
C GLY A 8 33.10 -52.15 34.11
N GLU A 9 32.90 -51.85 32.82
CA GLU A 9 31.64 -51.48 32.16
C GLU A 9 30.63 -52.65 32.11
N ALA A 10 29.31 -52.35 32.05
CA ALA A 10 28.41 -52.76 30.96
C ALA A 10 26.90 -52.46 31.23
N ASN A 11 26.29 -51.74 30.26
CA ASN A 11 24.90 -51.76 29.73
C ASN A 11 23.69 -51.50 30.69
N ASN A 12 22.67 -50.70 30.33
CA ASN A 12 21.97 -50.69 29.04
C ASN A 12 21.06 -49.46 28.82
N HIS A 13 20.98 -49.03 27.56
CA HIS A 13 19.89 -48.35 26.81
C HIS A 13 19.10 -47.14 27.37
N GLY A 14 19.31 -45.98 26.72
CA GLY A 14 18.36 -44.86 26.67
C GLY A 14 18.60 -44.02 25.41
N VAL A 15 17.74 -44.21 24.41
CA VAL A 15 17.78 -43.62 23.07
C VAL A 15 17.84 -42.09 23.10
N ARG A 16 18.91 -41.51 22.54
CA ARG A 16 18.97 -40.08 22.17
C ARG A 16 18.18 -39.90 20.88
N SER A 17 16.96 -39.37 20.97
CA SER A 17 16.23 -38.90 19.79
C SER A 17 16.85 -37.58 19.33
N VAL A 18 17.73 -37.68 18.33
CA VAL A 18 18.05 -36.56 17.45
C VAL A 18 16.79 -36.30 16.62
N PHE A 19 15.96 -35.33 17.03
CA PHE A 19 14.96 -34.78 16.13
C PHE A 19 15.66 -33.79 15.19
N SER A 20 16.32 -34.31 14.16
CA SER A 20 16.33 -33.60 12.88
C SER A 20 14.88 -33.56 12.41
N VAL A 21 14.21 -32.44 12.65
CA VAL A 21 12.97 -32.14 11.93
C VAL A 21 13.40 -31.77 10.52
N GLU A 22 13.58 -32.77 9.66
CA GLU A 22 13.40 -32.59 8.23
C GLU A 22 11.95 -32.12 8.04
N SER A 23 11.76 -30.80 8.05
CA SER A 23 10.49 -30.20 7.71
C SER A 23 10.28 -30.47 6.23
N GLY A 24 9.57 -31.55 5.90
CA GLY A 24 9.15 -31.89 4.54
C GLY A 24 8.30 -30.79 3.92
N ARG A 25 8.93 -29.72 3.43
CA ARG A 25 8.31 -28.71 2.59
C ARG A 25 8.22 -29.29 1.19
N VAL A 26 7.00 -29.60 0.77
CA VAL A 26 6.72 -30.07 -0.60
C VAL A 26 6.91 -28.86 -1.52
N GLY A 27 7.88 -28.92 -2.44
CA GLY A 27 8.07 -27.89 -3.47
C GLY A 27 6.80 -27.69 -4.31
N PHE A 28 6.70 -26.58 -5.05
CA PHE A 28 5.46 -26.21 -5.76
C PHE A 28 4.93 -27.27 -6.75
N GLY A 29 5.73 -28.27 -7.15
CA GLY A 29 5.28 -29.41 -7.94
C GLY A 29 4.51 -29.02 -9.21
N LYS A 30 3.36 -29.66 -9.45
CA LYS A 30 2.47 -29.33 -10.60
C LYS A 30 1.91 -27.91 -10.52
N ASP A 31 1.73 -27.36 -9.33
CA ASP A 31 1.23 -25.98 -9.14
C ASP A 31 2.28 -24.94 -9.59
N GLY A 32 3.58 -25.25 -9.43
CA GLY A 32 4.68 -24.40 -9.90
C GLY A 32 4.77 -24.32 -11.43
N GLN A 33 4.53 -25.43 -12.12
CA GLN A 33 4.49 -25.46 -13.58
C GLN A 33 3.32 -24.63 -14.13
N ASN A 34 2.13 -24.78 -13.54
CA ASN A 34 0.96 -23.98 -13.90
C ASN A 34 1.20 -22.48 -13.69
N MET A 35 1.92 -22.11 -12.62
CA MET A 35 2.30 -20.73 -12.33
C MET A 35 3.26 -20.16 -13.37
N LEU A 36 4.27 -20.93 -13.78
CA LEU A 36 5.18 -20.52 -14.84
C LEU A 36 4.45 -20.32 -16.18
N GLU A 37 3.53 -21.22 -16.53
CA GLU A 37 2.71 -21.08 -17.73
C GLU A 37 1.81 -19.84 -17.68
N TYR A 38 1.21 -19.57 -16.51
CA TYR A 38 0.47 -18.33 -16.26
C TYR A 38 1.36 -17.10 -16.52
N PHE A 39 2.55 -17.02 -15.94
CA PHE A 39 3.45 -15.88 -16.14
C PHE A 39 3.92 -15.71 -17.58
N LYS A 40 4.25 -16.81 -18.28
CA LYS A 40 4.61 -16.76 -19.70
C LYS A 40 3.46 -16.21 -20.55
N LYS A 41 2.23 -16.68 -20.29
CA LYS A 41 1.04 -16.18 -20.97
C LYS A 41 0.80 -14.70 -20.67
N THR A 42 0.84 -14.30 -19.40
CA THR A 42 0.64 -12.91 -18.99
C THR A 42 1.71 -11.98 -19.58
N GLN A 43 2.97 -12.42 -19.65
CA GLN A 43 4.04 -11.64 -20.29
C GLN A 43 3.87 -11.53 -21.80
N ALA A 44 3.36 -12.56 -22.47
CA ALA A 44 3.06 -12.50 -23.90
C ALA A 44 1.91 -11.51 -24.20
N GLU A 45 0.89 -11.47 -23.34
CA GLU A 45 -0.23 -10.53 -23.45
C GLU A 45 0.14 -9.11 -23.01
N ASN A 46 1.04 -8.99 -22.02
CA ASN A 46 1.50 -7.72 -21.46
C ASN A 46 3.04 -7.73 -21.33
N PRO A 47 3.79 -7.25 -22.34
CA PRO A 47 5.26 -7.23 -22.31
C PRO A 47 5.88 -6.43 -21.16
N GLY A 48 5.09 -5.55 -20.50
CA GLY A 48 5.54 -4.83 -19.31
C GLY A 48 5.50 -5.67 -18.02
N PHE A 49 4.89 -6.85 -18.05
CA PHE A 49 4.87 -7.80 -16.94
C PHE A 49 6.28 -8.36 -16.70
N PHE A 50 6.71 -8.30 -15.44
CA PHE A 50 7.99 -8.83 -14.99
C PHE A 50 7.76 -10.01 -14.05
N TYR A 51 8.53 -11.07 -14.21
CA TYR A 51 8.62 -12.14 -13.22
C TYR A 51 10.04 -12.67 -13.13
N ALA A 52 10.38 -13.23 -11.97
CA ALA A 52 11.63 -13.95 -11.75
C ALA A 52 11.37 -15.16 -10.87
N ILE A 53 12.12 -16.24 -11.14
CA ILE A 53 12.01 -17.51 -10.42
C ILE A 53 13.41 -17.91 -9.97
N GLN A 54 13.57 -18.18 -8.68
CA GLN A 54 14.72 -18.84 -8.12
C GLN A 54 14.45 -20.34 -8.05
N LEU A 55 15.46 -21.13 -8.37
CA LEU A 55 15.44 -22.59 -8.19
C LEU A 55 16.29 -22.96 -6.97
N ASP A 56 15.91 -24.02 -6.27
CA ASP A 56 16.75 -24.68 -5.26
C ASP A 56 17.79 -25.60 -5.92
N ASP A 57 18.63 -26.23 -5.09
CA ASP A 57 19.68 -27.15 -5.55
C ASP A 57 19.12 -28.39 -6.27
N ASP A 58 17.85 -28.72 -6.05
CA ASP A 58 17.13 -29.81 -6.70
C ASP A 58 16.41 -29.37 -8.01
N ASN A 59 16.69 -28.16 -8.51
CA ASN A 59 16.02 -27.52 -9.64
C ASN A 59 14.49 -27.35 -9.46
N ARG A 60 14.01 -27.30 -8.22
CA ARG A 60 12.61 -26.99 -7.92
C ARG A 60 12.46 -25.51 -7.68
N MET A 61 11.32 -24.96 -8.09
CA MET A 61 10.95 -23.58 -7.81
C MET A 61 11.00 -23.32 -6.30
N SER A 62 11.81 -22.34 -5.87
CA SER A 62 11.96 -21.94 -4.48
C SER A 62 11.28 -20.60 -4.24
N ASN A 63 11.80 -19.53 -4.84
CA ASN A 63 11.25 -18.19 -4.69
C ASN A 63 10.71 -17.69 -6.02
N VAL A 64 9.60 -16.97 -5.97
CA VAL A 64 8.92 -16.43 -7.14
C VAL A 64 8.57 -14.98 -6.87
N PHE A 65 8.86 -14.10 -7.82
CA PHE A 65 8.46 -12.71 -7.80
C PHE A 65 7.75 -12.36 -9.11
N TRP A 66 6.72 -11.51 -9.03
CA TRP A 66 6.09 -10.92 -10.19
C TRP A 66 5.59 -9.50 -9.94
N ALA A 67 5.54 -8.70 -11.01
CA ALA A 67 5.01 -7.34 -10.99
C ALA A 67 4.33 -7.01 -12.33
N ASP A 68 3.09 -6.54 -12.24
CA ASP A 68 2.33 -6.09 -13.40
C ASP A 68 2.91 -4.81 -13.99
N ALA A 69 2.69 -4.60 -15.29
CA ALA A 69 3.19 -3.42 -15.99
C ALA A 69 2.69 -2.12 -15.35
N ARG A 70 1.42 -2.08 -14.90
CA ARG A 70 0.84 -0.93 -14.20
C ARG A 70 1.51 -0.69 -12.85
N SER A 71 1.77 -1.75 -12.08
CA SER A 71 2.47 -1.68 -10.80
C SER A 71 3.88 -1.11 -10.94
N ARG A 72 4.61 -1.53 -11.98
CA ARG A 72 5.95 -0.98 -12.30
C ARG A 72 5.90 0.49 -12.71
N VAL A 73 4.89 0.91 -13.48
CA VAL A 73 4.68 2.32 -13.84
C VAL A 73 4.32 3.14 -12.60
N ALA A 74 3.43 2.63 -11.75
CA ALA A 74 3.03 3.29 -10.51
C ALA A 74 4.20 3.50 -9.55
N TYR A 75 5.11 2.53 -9.45
CA TYR A 75 6.32 2.64 -8.64
C TYR A 75 7.18 3.85 -9.04
N THR A 76 7.19 4.25 -10.32
CA THR A 76 7.95 5.44 -10.76
C THR A 76 7.42 6.76 -10.20
N ARG A 77 6.19 6.78 -9.67
CA ARG A 77 5.50 7.95 -9.12
C ARG A 77 5.32 7.87 -7.61
N PHE A 78 5.07 6.67 -7.10
CA PHE A 78 4.63 6.41 -5.73
C PHE A 78 5.57 5.45 -4.99
N GLY A 79 6.70 5.08 -5.59
CA GLY A 79 7.67 4.14 -5.04
C GLY A 79 8.56 4.70 -3.94
N ASP A 80 8.27 5.91 -3.46
CA ASP A 80 8.98 6.60 -2.38
C ASP A 80 8.79 5.91 -1.02
N VAL A 81 7.61 5.36 -0.74
CA VAL A 81 7.30 4.65 0.51
C VAL A 81 6.71 3.29 0.18
N ILE A 82 7.36 2.25 0.71
CA ILE A 82 6.99 0.86 0.43
C ILE A 82 6.74 0.13 1.73
N THR A 83 5.68 -0.68 1.75
CA THR A 83 5.40 -1.66 2.78
C THR A 83 5.58 -3.06 2.22
N LEU A 84 6.33 -3.90 2.92
CA LEU A 84 6.48 -5.33 2.68
C LEU A 84 5.84 -6.08 3.86
N GLU A 85 4.63 -6.57 3.64
CA GLU A 85 3.95 -7.44 4.59
C GLU A 85 4.24 -8.90 4.23
N THR A 86 4.45 -9.78 5.19
CA THR A 86 4.63 -11.22 4.98
C THR A 86 3.55 -12.00 5.70
N SER A 87 2.64 -12.61 4.92
CA SER A 87 1.57 -13.45 5.47
C SER A 87 1.60 -14.84 4.84
N TYR A 88 1.16 -15.85 5.58
CA TYR A 88 1.11 -17.22 5.06
C TYR A 88 -0.17 -17.44 4.25
N VAL A 89 -0.03 -17.77 2.96
CA VAL A 89 -1.20 -17.97 2.08
C VAL A 89 -1.72 -19.41 2.11
N VAL A 90 -0.86 -20.42 2.27
CA VAL A 90 -1.29 -21.82 2.12
C VAL A 90 -0.93 -22.68 3.34
N LYS A 91 -1.94 -23.15 4.07
CA LYS A 91 -1.78 -24.07 5.22
C LYS A 91 -0.94 -25.33 4.90
N ARG A 92 -1.01 -25.84 3.65
CA ARG A 92 -0.29 -27.05 3.19
C ARG A 92 1.18 -26.83 2.90
N TYR A 93 1.54 -25.69 2.30
CA TYR A 93 2.92 -25.41 1.86
C TYR A 93 3.67 -24.45 2.78
N ARG A 94 2.97 -23.71 3.66
CA ARG A 94 3.52 -22.65 4.53
C ARG A 94 4.44 -21.70 3.75
N VAL A 95 3.99 -21.28 2.58
CA VAL A 95 4.70 -20.34 1.69
C VAL A 95 4.37 -18.90 2.17
N PRO A 96 5.38 -18.10 2.57
CA PRO A 96 5.19 -16.68 2.80
C PRO A 96 4.82 -15.98 1.49
N PHE A 97 3.71 -15.26 1.52
CA PHE A 97 3.30 -14.32 0.49
C PHE A 97 3.72 -12.93 0.92
N ALA A 98 4.44 -12.25 0.04
CA ALA A 98 5.10 -11.00 0.32
C ALA A 98 4.70 -9.93 -0.71
N PRO A 99 3.56 -9.25 -0.54
CA PRO A 99 3.19 -8.11 -1.37
C PRO A 99 4.01 -6.86 -1.03
N PHE A 100 4.45 -6.15 -2.06
CA PHE A 100 5.01 -4.81 -1.97
C PHE A 100 3.91 -3.79 -2.27
N THR A 101 3.50 -3.04 -1.27
CA THR A 101 2.43 -2.05 -1.36
C THR A 101 2.94 -0.65 -1.03
N GLY A 102 2.14 0.38 -1.34
CA GLY A 102 2.33 1.74 -0.88
C GLY A 102 1.04 2.52 -1.02
N VAL A 103 1.13 3.83 -1.20
CA VAL A 103 -0.05 4.71 -1.37
C VAL A 103 0.02 5.55 -2.64
N ASN A 104 -1.10 5.66 -3.34
CA ASN A 104 -1.26 6.53 -4.51
C ASN A 104 -1.47 8.01 -4.10
N HIS A 105 -1.76 8.88 -5.07
CA HIS A 105 -2.02 10.31 -4.88
C HIS A 105 -3.31 10.65 -4.13
N HIS A 106 -4.19 9.68 -3.89
CA HIS A 106 -5.36 9.80 -3.02
C HIS A 106 -5.09 9.33 -1.58
N GLY A 107 -3.91 8.77 -1.31
CA GLY A 107 -3.60 8.12 -0.05
C GLY A 107 -4.21 6.72 0.07
N GLU A 108 -4.53 6.06 -1.04
CA GLU A 108 -5.12 4.72 -1.09
C GLU A 108 -4.07 3.65 -1.40
N PRO A 109 -4.25 2.41 -0.92
CA PRO A 109 -3.37 1.29 -1.22
C PRO A 109 -3.10 1.08 -2.72
N ILE A 110 -1.84 0.86 -3.06
CA ILE A 110 -1.41 0.46 -4.41
C ILE A 110 -0.40 -0.69 -4.32
N LEU A 111 -0.45 -1.60 -5.29
CA LEU A 111 0.46 -2.74 -5.38
C LEU A 111 1.59 -2.47 -6.38
N PHE A 112 2.83 -2.75 -5.97
CA PHE A 112 4.02 -2.65 -6.81
C PHE A 112 4.53 -4.01 -7.29
N GLY A 113 4.30 -5.07 -6.54
CA GLY A 113 4.67 -6.43 -6.92
C GLY A 113 4.38 -7.40 -5.79
N CYS A 114 4.57 -8.69 -6.07
CA CYS A 114 4.32 -9.75 -5.11
C CYS A 114 5.38 -10.83 -5.20
N ALA A 115 5.57 -11.55 -4.10
CA ALA A 115 6.36 -12.76 -4.10
C ALA A 115 5.72 -13.89 -3.31
N LEU A 116 6.09 -15.11 -3.70
CA LEU A 116 5.90 -16.33 -2.94
C LEU A 116 7.29 -16.88 -2.61
N LEU A 117 7.59 -16.99 -1.33
CA LEU A 117 8.90 -17.43 -0.85
C LEU A 117 8.85 -18.90 -0.40
N PHE A 118 9.94 -19.62 -0.60
CA PHE A 118 10.08 -20.98 -0.08
C PHE A 118 10.19 -20.98 1.44
N ASP A 119 10.91 -19.98 1.98
CA ASP A 119 11.19 -19.82 3.40
C ASP A 119 11.33 -18.36 3.82
N ASP A 120 11.48 -18.17 5.13
CA ASP A 120 11.70 -16.91 5.82
C ASP A 120 13.19 -16.65 6.10
N SER A 121 14.09 -17.24 5.29
CA SER A 121 15.53 -17.06 5.44
C SER A 121 15.99 -15.68 4.96
N GLU A 122 17.11 -15.19 5.52
CA GLU A 122 17.76 -13.97 5.06
C GLU A 122 18.09 -14.04 3.56
N SER A 123 18.61 -15.18 3.08
CA SER A 123 18.92 -15.40 1.66
C SER A 123 17.72 -15.22 0.74
N SER A 124 16.54 -15.72 1.14
CA SER A 124 15.31 -15.57 0.36
C SER A 124 14.87 -14.11 0.30
N PHE A 125 14.97 -13.37 1.40
CA PHE A 125 14.66 -11.94 1.41
C PHE A 125 15.70 -11.09 0.65
N VAL A 126 16.98 -11.45 0.69
CA VAL A 126 18.01 -10.78 -0.11
C VAL A 126 17.75 -10.97 -1.60
N TRP A 127 17.42 -12.20 -2.02
CA TRP A 127 17.01 -12.46 -3.40
C TRP A 127 15.77 -11.65 -3.77
N LEU A 128 14.77 -11.64 -2.90
CA LEU A 128 13.52 -10.92 -3.13
C LEU A 128 13.76 -9.41 -3.32
N LEU A 129 14.46 -8.77 -2.40
CA LEU A 129 14.71 -7.32 -2.45
C LEU A 129 15.55 -6.91 -3.66
N ARG A 130 16.58 -7.70 -4.02
CA ARG A 130 17.36 -7.46 -5.25
C ARG A 130 16.50 -7.59 -6.50
N THR A 131 15.68 -8.63 -6.56
CA THR A 131 14.77 -8.89 -7.67
C THR A 131 13.73 -7.77 -7.81
N PHE A 132 13.17 -7.32 -6.70
CA PHE A 132 12.25 -6.20 -6.65
C PHE A 132 12.90 -4.93 -7.21
N LEU A 133 14.10 -4.57 -6.78
CA LEU A 133 14.84 -3.42 -7.31
C LEU A 133 15.08 -3.54 -8.81
N THR A 134 15.52 -4.71 -9.29
CA THR A 134 15.71 -4.95 -10.73
C THR A 134 14.41 -4.74 -11.51
N ALA A 135 13.28 -5.23 -11.01
CA ALA A 135 11.96 -5.02 -11.63
C ALA A 135 11.58 -3.53 -11.70
N MET A 136 12.03 -2.76 -10.70
CA MET A 136 11.78 -1.32 -10.52
C MET A 136 12.89 -0.42 -11.09
N CYS A 137 13.74 -0.95 -11.98
CA CYS A 137 14.85 -0.21 -12.62
C CYS A 137 15.86 0.37 -11.60
N ASP A 138 16.16 -0.41 -10.56
CA ASP A 138 17.13 -0.13 -9.50
C ASP A 138 16.87 1.19 -8.75
N ARG A 139 15.61 1.67 -8.78
CA ARG A 139 15.18 2.80 -7.96
C ARG A 139 14.89 2.30 -6.54
N SER A 140 15.65 2.81 -5.58
CA SER A 140 15.44 2.54 -4.15
C SER A 140 14.31 3.42 -3.61
N PRO A 141 13.46 2.90 -2.70
CA PRO A 141 12.53 3.72 -1.95
C PRO A 141 13.26 4.65 -0.97
N VAL A 142 12.57 5.69 -0.50
CA VAL A 142 13.01 6.57 0.58
C VAL A 142 12.80 5.88 1.92
N SER A 143 11.61 5.30 2.11
CA SER A 143 11.24 4.62 3.34
C SER A 143 10.67 3.23 3.06
N PHE A 144 10.96 2.30 3.97
CA PHE A 144 10.61 0.89 3.84
C PHE A 144 10.02 0.39 5.15
N VAL A 145 8.77 -0.08 5.12
CA VAL A 145 8.02 -0.60 6.26
C VAL A 145 7.95 -2.11 6.13
N THR A 146 8.26 -2.87 7.18
CA THR A 146 8.19 -4.34 7.12
C THR A 146 7.63 -4.94 8.39
N ASP A 147 7.31 -6.23 8.36
CA ASP A 147 7.02 -6.99 9.57
C ASP A 147 8.26 -7.10 10.48
N GLN A 148 8.02 -7.48 11.74
CA GLN A 148 9.08 -7.72 12.71
C GLN A 148 9.77 -9.07 12.45
N SER A 149 10.72 -9.10 11.51
CA SER A 149 11.52 -10.29 11.21
C SER A 149 13.02 -9.97 11.17
N ARG A 150 13.80 -10.75 11.91
CA ARG A 150 15.27 -10.63 11.92
C ARG A 150 15.88 -10.88 10.54
N ALA A 151 15.31 -11.81 9.77
CA ALA A 151 15.77 -12.11 8.42
C ALA A 151 15.51 -10.93 7.46
N ILE A 152 14.34 -10.29 7.57
CA ILE A 152 14.01 -9.10 6.78
C ILE A 152 14.91 -7.94 7.17
N LEU A 153 15.11 -7.69 8.48
CA LEU A 153 16.00 -6.65 9.00
C LEU A 153 17.42 -6.77 8.44
N ALA A 154 17.99 -7.99 8.43
CA ALA A 154 19.32 -8.24 7.88
C ALA A 154 19.37 -8.01 6.36
N ALA A 155 18.37 -8.53 5.62
CA ALA A 155 18.28 -8.35 4.18
C ALA A 155 18.12 -6.88 3.76
N VAL A 156 17.28 -6.11 4.45
CA VAL A 156 17.08 -4.67 4.21
C VAL A 156 18.37 -3.90 4.48
N SER A 157 19.07 -4.20 5.58
CA SER A 157 20.35 -3.56 5.89
C SER A 157 21.41 -3.82 4.82
N GLN A 158 21.36 -4.99 4.16
CA GLN A 158 22.29 -5.35 3.09
C GLN A 158 21.91 -4.73 1.73
N VAL A 159 20.63 -4.75 1.36
CA VAL A 159 20.17 -4.40 -0.01
C VAL A 159 19.71 -2.95 -0.12
N LEU A 160 19.17 -2.36 0.95
CA LEU A 160 18.58 -1.02 1.00
C LEU A 160 19.21 -0.15 2.11
N PRO A 161 20.54 0.00 2.20
CA PRO A 161 21.20 0.68 3.32
C PRO A 161 20.87 2.18 3.43
N LYS A 162 20.33 2.79 2.38
CA LYS A 162 19.95 4.20 2.34
C LYS A 162 18.47 4.44 2.68
N ALA A 163 17.64 3.41 2.63
CA ALA A 163 16.22 3.55 2.92
C ALA A 163 16.01 3.65 4.43
N ARG A 164 15.09 4.52 4.87
CA ARG A 164 14.65 4.55 6.26
C ARG A 164 13.79 3.33 6.53
N HIS A 165 14.35 2.35 7.23
CA HIS A 165 13.63 1.13 7.60
C HIS A 165 12.85 1.33 8.90
N CYS A 166 11.58 0.92 8.90
CA CYS A 166 10.79 0.77 10.12
C CYS A 166 10.00 -0.55 10.11
N VAL A 167 9.69 -0.99 11.31
CA VAL A 167 8.83 -2.14 11.57
C VAL A 167 7.39 -1.65 11.69
N ASN A 168 6.48 -2.34 11.03
CA ASN A 168 5.06 -2.06 11.08
C ASN A 168 4.56 -2.13 12.54
N LYS A 169 4.01 -1.01 13.01
CA LYS A 169 3.49 -0.84 14.37
C LYS A 169 2.35 -1.80 14.68
N TRP A 170 1.45 -2.09 13.74
CA TRP A 170 0.35 -3.02 13.95
C TRP A 170 0.86 -4.40 14.33
N HIS A 171 1.89 -4.91 13.65
CA HIS A 171 2.51 -6.20 14.01
C HIS A 171 3.18 -6.19 15.38
N VAL A 172 3.78 -5.08 15.79
CA VAL A 172 4.38 -4.95 17.14
C VAL A 172 3.31 -4.93 18.22
N LEU A 173 2.17 -4.28 17.95
CA LEU A 173 1.10 -4.06 18.93
C LEU A 173 -0.04 -5.08 18.84
N SER A 174 -0.06 -5.98 17.85
CA SER A 174 -1.18 -6.90 17.57
C SER A 174 -1.50 -7.80 18.75
N ASP A 175 -0.47 -8.26 19.44
CA ASP A 175 -0.59 -9.12 20.62
C ASP A 175 -0.98 -8.33 21.88
N GLY A 176 -0.92 -7.00 21.82
CA GLY A 176 -1.13 -6.12 22.97
C GLY A 176 -2.51 -6.28 23.59
N ARG A 177 -3.55 -6.53 22.77
CA ARG A 177 -4.90 -6.77 23.27
C ARG A 177 -4.93 -7.95 24.23
N ASP A 178 -4.36 -9.08 23.84
CA ASP A 178 -4.36 -10.30 24.64
C ASP A 178 -3.40 -10.19 25.83
N LYS A 179 -2.20 -9.63 25.60
CA LYS A 179 -1.17 -9.47 26.64
C LYS A 179 -1.57 -8.46 27.72
N LEU A 180 -2.40 -7.47 27.40
CA LEU A 180 -2.82 -6.39 28.30
C LEU A 180 -4.29 -6.47 28.71
N THR A 181 -5.02 -7.53 28.35
CA THR A 181 -6.47 -7.65 28.63
C THR A 181 -6.80 -7.36 30.09
N ARG A 182 -6.03 -7.92 31.04
CA ARG A 182 -6.26 -7.71 32.49
C ARG A 182 -6.06 -6.26 32.91
N VAL A 183 -5.08 -5.57 32.35
CA VAL A 183 -4.77 -4.16 32.64
C VAL A 183 -5.88 -3.28 32.09
N CYS A 184 -6.32 -3.53 30.85
CA CYS A 184 -7.41 -2.79 30.24
C CYS A 184 -8.74 -2.95 31.00
N LEU A 185 -9.01 -4.14 31.54
CA LEU A 185 -10.21 -4.38 32.36
C LEU A 185 -10.12 -3.71 33.73
N ALA A 186 -8.94 -3.68 34.34
CA ALA A 186 -8.71 -3.03 35.63
C ALA A 186 -8.70 -1.49 35.52
N TYR A 187 -8.22 -0.96 34.39
CA TYR A 187 -8.00 0.47 34.19
C TYR A 187 -8.56 0.94 32.84
N PRO A 188 -9.79 1.48 32.81
CA PRO A 188 -10.44 1.90 31.57
C PRO A 188 -9.68 2.99 30.78
N THR A 189 -8.89 3.84 31.45
CA THR A 189 -8.13 4.91 30.79
C THR A 189 -6.81 4.44 30.17
N PHE A 190 -6.31 3.26 30.56
CA PHE A 190 -4.97 2.78 30.15
C PHE A 190 -4.81 2.71 28.63
N GLN A 191 -5.82 2.21 27.92
CA GLN A 191 -5.75 2.07 26.47
C GLN A 191 -5.65 3.42 25.77
N ALA A 192 -6.39 4.44 26.25
CA ALA A 192 -6.33 5.79 25.71
C ALA A 192 -4.96 6.42 26.00
N GLU A 193 -4.48 6.33 27.24
CA GLU A 193 -3.17 6.88 27.63
C GLU A 193 -2.01 6.23 26.86
N LEU A 194 -2.05 4.91 26.66
CA LEU A 194 -1.06 4.19 25.85
C LEU A 194 -1.14 4.60 24.38
N TYR A 195 -2.35 4.78 23.84
CA TYR A 195 -2.55 5.27 22.48
C TYR A 195 -1.97 6.68 22.30
N ASP A 196 -2.24 7.58 23.24
CA ASP A 196 -1.75 8.95 23.22
C ASP A 196 -0.22 8.99 23.33
N CYS A 197 0.35 8.17 24.23
CA CYS A 197 1.79 8.01 24.37
C CYS A 197 2.46 7.54 23.07
N ILE A 198 1.83 6.64 22.30
CA ILE A 198 2.46 6.07 21.10
C ILE A 198 2.27 6.98 19.88
N ASN A 199 1.10 7.62 19.75
CA ASN A 199 0.68 8.28 18.50
C ASN A 199 0.66 9.80 18.58
N LEU A 200 0.50 10.39 19.76
CA LEU A 200 0.26 11.83 19.93
C LEU A 200 1.42 12.58 20.62
N THR A 201 2.48 11.87 21.03
CA THR A 201 3.73 12.48 21.49
C THR A 201 4.53 13.01 20.32
N ASP A 202 5.05 14.22 20.43
CA ASP A 202 5.71 14.89 19.32
C ASP A 202 7.24 14.82 19.37
N THR A 203 7.79 14.76 20.57
CA THR A 203 9.23 14.65 20.80
C THR A 203 9.61 13.31 21.42
N ILE A 204 10.86 12.90 21.21
CA ILE A 204 11.38 11.65 21.80
C ILE A 204 11.32 11.75 23.33
N GLU A 205 11.62 12.92 23.88
CA GLU A 205 11.60 13.20 25.30
C GLU A 205 10.20 13.08 25.92
N GLU A 206 9.18 13.60 25.22
CA GLU A 206 7.77 13.41 25.60
C GLU A 206 7.37 11.95 25.56
N PHE A 207 7.74 11.22 24.51
CA PHE A 207 7.47 9.79 24.40
C PHE A 207 8.10 9.01 25.56
N GLU A 208 9.39 9.23 25.82
CA GLU A 208 10.12 8.52 26.89
C GLU A 208 9.54 8.82 28.28
N SER A 209 9.18 10.09 28.52
CA SER A 209 8.57 10.53 29.78
C SER A 209 7.16 9.98 29.96
N SER A 210 6.33 10.04 28.91
CA SER A 210 4.97 9.51 28.91
C SER A 210 4.96 7.99 29.10
N TRP A 211 5.82 7.28 28.38
CA TRP A 211 6.00 5.84 28.53
C TRP A 211 6.38 5.46 29.96
N ALA A 212 7.41 6.10 30.52
CA ALA A 212 7.84 5.85 31.90
C ALA A 212 6.73 6.15 32.91
N SER A 213 5.94 7.20 32.67
CA SER A 213 4.79 7.56 33.51
C SER A 213 3.72 6.47 33.49
N ILE A 214 3.34 5.97 32.32
CA ILE A 214 2.35 4.88 32.15
C ILE A 214 2.85 3.61 32.84
N ILE A 215 4.10 3.20 32.60
CA ILE A 215 4.67 2.00 33.20
C ILE A 215 4.62 2.06 34.74
N ARG A 216 4.93 3.22 35.32
CA ARG A 216 4.87 3.43 36.78
C ARG A 216 3.43 3.49 37.30
N LYS A 217 2.55 4.22 36.62
CA LYS A 217 1.15 4.46 37.04
C LYS A 217 0.36 3.16 37.18
N TYR A 218 0.62 2.19 36.29
CA TYR A 218 -0.10 0.92 36.24
C TYR A 218 0.70 -0.27 36.77
N ASP A 219 1.84 -0.02 37.42
CA ASP A 219 2.76 -1.04 37.95
C ASP A 219 3.16 -2.13 36.92
N LEU A 220 3.50 -1.68 35.72
CA LEU A 220 3.81 -2.56 34.57
C LEU A 220 5.32 -2.81 34.41
N SER A 221 6.12 -2.40 35.39
CA SER A 221 7.59 -2.48 35.36
C SER A 221 8.12 -3.91 35.12
N LYS A 222 7.37 -4.94 35.53
CA LYS A 222 7.73 -6.36 35.38
C LYS A 222 7.08 -7.04 34.17
N ASN A 223 6.34 -6.30 33.33
CA ASN A 223 5.70 -6.86 32.15
C ASN A 223 6.74 -7.07 31.04
N GLY A 224 7.19 -8.31 30.86
CA GLY A 224 8.22 -8.65 29.87
C GLY A 224 7.83 -8.36 28.42
N TRP A 225 6.53 -8.35 28.08
CA TRP A 225 6.09 -7.97 26.74
C TRP A 225 6.24 -6.47 26.50
N LEU A 226 5.83 -5.63 27.46
CA LEU A 226 6.04 -4.17 27.38
C LEU A 226 7.52 -3.79 27.34
N GLN A 227 8.37 -4.49 28.09
CA GLN A 227 9.83 -4.33 28.02
C GLN A 227 10.35 -4.65 26.62
N SER A 228 9.95 -5.79 26.04
CA SER A 228 10.38 -6.22 24.69
C SER A 228 10.01 -5.22 23.60
N ILE A 229 8.78 -4.68 23.61
CA ILE A 229 8.38 -3.68 22.62
C ILE A 229 9.08 -2.33 22.86
N TYR A 230 9.35 -1.97 24.12
CA TYR A 230 10.11 -0.77 24.45
C TYR A 230 11.57 -0.85 23.99
N ASP A 231 12.22 -2.01 24.13
CA ASP A 231 13.60 -2.21 23.69
C ASP A 231 13.76 -2.02 22.18
N THR A 232 12.70 -2.31 21.42
CA THR A 232 12.66 -2.15 19.96
C THR A 232 11.98 -0.85 19.50
N ARG A 233 11.60 0.07 20.40
CA ARG A 233 10.83 1.31 20.09
C ARG A 233 11.40 2.16 18.97
N ARG A 234 12.73 2.23 18.86
CA ARG A 234 13.43 2.97 17.79
C ARG A 234 13.20 2.40 16.39
N GLN A 235 12.59 1.22 16.29
CA GLN A 235 12.28 0.53 15.03
C GLN A 235 10.81 0.67 14.64
N TRP A 236 9.88 1.05 15.53
CA TRP A 236 8.44 1.08 15.21
C TRP A 236 7.67 2.30 15.73
N ALA A 237 8.17 3.01 16.75
CA ALA A 237 7.44 4.14 17.33
C ALA A 237 7.55 5.38 16.42
N PRO A 238 6.42 6.01 16.01
CA PRO A 238 6.40 7.08 15.01
C PRO A 238 7.36 8.24 15.27
N VAL A 239 7.55 8.62 16.53
CA VAL A 239 8.38 9.75 16.97
C VAL A 239 9.85 9.64 16.52
N TYR A 240 10.35 8.42 16.29
CA TYR A 240 11.72 8.18 15.84
C TYR A 240 11.91 8.31 14.33
N PHE A 241 10.86 8.51 13.54
CA PHE A 241 10.92 8.49 12.07
C PHE A 241 10.39 9.74 11.40
N ARG A 242 10.03 10.76 12.18
CA ARG A 242 9.41 11.99 11.66
C ARG A 242 10.34 12.80 10.75
N ASP A 243 11.64 12.55 10.83
CA ASP A 243 12.67 13.15 9.97
C ASP A 243 12.69 12.62 8.52
N SER A 244 11.91 11.57 8.24
CA SER A 244 11.92 10.86 6.96
C SER A 244 10.53 10.79 6.35
N PHE A 245 10.45 10.75 5.03
CA PHE A 245 9.17 10.75 4.32
C PHE A 245 8.46 9.40 4.41
N PHE A 246 7.24 9.38 4.96
CA PHE A 246 6.39 8.21 5.06
C PHE A 246 5.02 8.42 4.40
N ALA A 247 4.82 9.42 3.53
CA ALA A 247 3.60 9.53 2.72
C ALA A 247 2.28 9.53 3.52
N ALA A 248 2.29 10.07 4.75
CA ALA A 248 1.15 9.98 5.68
C ALA A 248 0.67 8.54 5.93
N CYS A 249 1.51 7.54 5.64
CA CYS A 249 1.22 6.13 5.76
C CYS A 249 1.01 5.73 7.24
N PHE A 250 -0.12 5.09 7.47
CA PHE A 250 -0.28 3.97 8.41
C PHE A 250 -0.18 4.18 9.93
N LEU A 251 -0.08 5.39 10.50
CA LEU A 251 0.10 5.47 11.97
C LEU A 251 -1.06 6.07 12.77
N ASN A 252 -1.93 6.93 12.22
CA ASN A 252 -2.93 7.64 13.05
C ASN A 252 -4.40 7.25 12.83
N GLN A 253 -4.69 6.33 11.91
CA GLN A 253 -6.04 5.80 11.70
C GLN A 253 -5.96 4.28 11.80
N GLY A 254 -6.53 3.70 12.86
CA GLY A 254 -6.38 2.30 13.26
C GLY A 254 -6.97 1.24 12.32
N VAL A 255 -6.97 1.47 11.01
CA VAL A 255 -7.29 0.49 9.98
C VAL A 255 -6.18 0.53 8.93
N GLU A 256 -5.17 -0.34 9.10
CA GLU A 256 -4.29 -0.70 8.01
C GLU A 256 -5.12 -1.53 7.02
N CYS A 257 -5.64 -0.90 5.97
CA CYS A 257 -6.26 -1.65 4.88
C CYS A 257 -5.15 -2.38 4.12
N SER A 258 -4.88 -3.64 4.46
CA SER A 258 -4.00 -4.50 3.66
C SER A 258 -4.59 -4.60 2.25
N PHE A 259 -3.76 -4.48 1.21
CA PHE A 259 -4.23 -4.46 -0.19
C PHE A 259 -5.08 -5.70 -0.54
N PHE A 260 -4.76 -6.84 0.09
CA PHE A 260 -5.45 -8.12 -0.11
C PHE A 260 -6.48 -8.46 0.98
N GLU A 261 -6.82 -7.51 1.85
CA GLU A 261 -7.86 -7.70 2.87
C GLU A 261 -9.17 -8.15 2.22
N GLY A 262 -9.79 -9.20 2.79
CA GLY A 262 -11.01 -9.81 2.25
C GLY A 262 -10.82 -10.66 0.99
N HIS A 263 -9.66 -10.65 0.35
CA HIS A 263 -9.38 -11.38 -0.89
C HIS A 263 -8.53 -12.62 -0.67
N VAL A 264 -7.47 -12.50 0.13
CA VAL A 264 -6.52 -13.58 0.40
C VAL A 264 -6.45 -13.83 1.91
N ASN A 265 -6.45 -15.10 2.30
CA ASN A 265 -6.30 -15.53 3.69
C ASN A 265 -5.54 -16.88 3.76
N GLN A 266 -5.27 -17.35 4.97
CA GLN A 266 -4.53 -18.60 5.22
C GLN A 266 -5.19 -19.87 4.66
N GLN A 267 -6.48 -19.80 4.30
CA GLN A 267 -7.24 -20.91 3.71
C GLN A 267 -7.20 -20.87 2.16
N THR A 268 -6.60 -19.85 1.56
CA THR A 268 -6.57 -19.66 0.11
C THR A 268 -5.59 -20.64 -0.54
N THR A 269 -6.04 -21.42 -1.51
CA THR A 269 -5.18 -22.33 -2.27
C THR A 269 -4.50 -21.60 -3.42
N LEU A 270 -3.33 -22.07 -3.89
CA LEU A 270 -2.62 -21.47 -5.02
C LEU A 270 -3.50 -21.27 -6.29
N PRO A 271 -4.36 -22.22 -6.69
CA PRO A 271 -5.23 -22.01 -7.85
C PRO A 271 -6.27 -20.90 -7.65
N THR A 272 -6.80 -20.74 -6.43
CA THR A 272 -7.76 -19.69 -6.10
C THR A 272 -7.07 -18.35 -5.90
N PHE A 273 -5.82 -18.36 -5.43
CA PHE A 273 -5.01 -17.18 -5.17
C PHE A 273 -4.92 -16.24 -6.37
N PHE A 274 -4.53 -16.74 -7.56
CA PHE A 274 -4.39 -15.87 -8.74
C PHE A 274 -5.71 -15.20 -9.16
N ARG A 275 -6.84 -15.88 -8.96
CA ARG A 275 -8.17 -15.30 -9.22
C ARG A 275 -8.49 -14.19 -8.23
N GLN A 276 -8.18 -14.39 -6.94
CA GLN A 276 -8.39 -13.36 -5.93
C GLN A 276 -7.40 -12.21 -6.07
N TYR A 277 -6.18 -12.49 -6.50
CA TYR A 277 -5.17 -11.50 -6.83
C TYR A 277 -5.67 -10.55 -7.93
N GLN A 278 -6.18 -11.10 -9.04
CA GLN A 278 -6.74 -10.30 -10.14
C GLN A 278 -7.93 -9.46 -9.67
N ARG A 279 -8.85 -10.04 -8.89
CA ARG A 279 -9.99 -9.31 -8.32
C ARG A 279 -9.57 -8.14 -7.42
N ALA A 280 -8.56 -8.33 -6.58
CA ALA A 280 -8.03 -7.26 -5.73
C ALA A 280 -7.43 -6.13 -6.57
N MET A 281 -6.68 -6.48 -7.64
CA MET A 281 -6.12 -5.50 -8.57
C MET A 281 -7.20 -4.68 -9.28
N ASP A 282 -8.26 -5.33 -9.75
CA ASP A 282 -9.38 -4.67 -10.43
C ASP A 282 -10.17 -3.79 -9.44
N TYR A 283 -10.44 -4.28 -8.24
CA TYR A 283 -11.13 -3.51 -7.19
C TYR A 283 -10.40 -2.20 -6.87
N TRP A 284 -9.10 -2.25 -6.60
CA TRP A 284 -8.31 -1.04 -6.31
C TRP A 284 -8.14 -0.14 -7.53
N PHE A 285 -8.18 -0.70 -8.74
CA PHE A 285 -8.21 0.12 -9.96
C PHE A 285 -9.49 0.93 -10.06
N GLU A 286 -10.64 0.28 -9.90
CA GLU A 286 -11.94 0.92 -9.96
C GLU A 286 -12.07 1.99 -8.88
N LYS A 287 -11.58 1.72 -7.67
CA LYS A 287 -11.53 2.69 -6.57
C LYS A 287 -10.69 3.92 -6.91
N GLU A 288 -9.53 3.73 -7.51
CA GLU A 288 -8.68 4.84 -7.93
C GLU A 288 -9.35 5.68 -9.03
N ILE A 289 -10.04 5.04 -10.00
CA ILE A 289 -10.79 5.74 -11.06
C ILE A 289 -11.95 6.53 -10.45
N GLU A 290 -12.69 5.95 -9.52
CA GLU A 290 -13.78 6.60 -8.80
C GLU A 290 -13.26 7.84 -8.05
N ALA A 291 -12.15 7.72 -7.34
CA ALA A 291 -11.52 8.83 -6.62
C ALA A 291 -10.99 9.93 -7.56
N ASP A 292 -10.41 9.57 -8.71
CA ASP A 292 -10.02 10.51 -9.77
C ASP A 292 -11.23 11.26 -10.32
N PHE A 293 -12.31 10.54 -10.63
CA PHE A 293 -13.54 11.13 -11.14
C PHE A 293 -14.19 12.07 -10.13
N GLU A 294 -14.30 11.66 -8.87
CA GLU A 294 -14.85 12.50 -7.79
C GLU A 294 -14.03 13.77 -7.59
N THR A 295 -12.71 13.68 -7.67
CA THR A 295 -11.81 14.83 -7.51
C THR A 295 -12.01 15.86 -8.62
N VAL A 296 -12.24 15.41 -9.86
CA VAL A 296 -12.45 16.31 -11.01
C VAL A 296 -13.87 16.89 -11.01
N THR A 297 -14.87 16.11 -10.65
CA THR A 297 -16.29 16.51 -10.76
C THR A 297 -16.79 17.31 -9.56
N ASN A 298 -16.34 16.98 -8.35
CA ASN A 298 -16.81 17.61 -7.12
C ASN A 298 -15.73 18.54 -6.57
N ARG A 299 -15.89 19.84 -6.84
CA ARG A 299 -15.05 20.84 -6.21
C ARG A 299 -15.23 20.79 -4.69
N PRO A 300 -14.14 20.75 -3.91
CA PRO A 300 -14.26 20.72 -2.46
C PRO A 300 -14.77 22.05 -1.92
N ASP A 301 -15.61 21.98 -0.87
CA ASP A 301 -16.08 23.17 -0.17
C ASP A 301 -14.94 23.80 0.63
N LEU A 302 -14.74 25.10 0.47
CA LEU A 302 -13.76 25.86 1.24
C LEU A 302 -14.34 26.21 2.62
N LYS A 303 -13.55 26.03 3.68
CA LYS A 303 -13.92 26.38 5.06
C LYS A 303 -13.48 27.79 5.44
N THR A 304 -12.55 28.37 4.68
CA THR A 304 -12.01 29.72 4.91
C THR A 304 -11.98 30.51 3.60
N PRO A 305 -11.90 31.85 3.66
CA PRO A 305 -11.69 32.69 2.47
C PRO A 305 -10.20 32.75 2.06
N SER A 306 -9.33 31.90 2.61
CA SER A 306 -7.88 31.97 2.38
C SER A 306 -7.51 31.71 0.91
N PRO A 307 -6.69 32.57 0.27
CA PRO A 307 -6.18 32.31 -1.08
C PRO A 307 -5.37 31.01 -1.16
N MET A 308 -4.67 30.64 -0.08
CA MET A 308 -3.90 29.41 0.02
C MET A 308 -4.82 28.18 -0.05
N GLU A 309 -5.96 28.22 0.64
CA GLU A 309 -6.93 27.13 0.60
C GLU A 309 -7.46 26.93 -0.81
N LYS A 310 -7.83 28.03 -1.48
CA LYS A 310 -8.31 28.00 -2.87
C LYS A 310 -7.26 27.43 -3.82
N GLN A 311 -6.00 27.87 -3.69
CA GLN A 311 -4.90 27.35 -4.50
C GLN A 311 -4.72 25.84 -4.31
N VAL A 312 -4.68 25.36 -3.07
CA VAL A 312 -4.46 23.94 -2.77
C VAL A 312 -5.66 23.09 -3.19
N ALA A 313 -6.89 23.62 -3.08
CA ALA A 313 -8.11 22.97 -3.57
C ALA A 313 -8.09 22.66 -5.08
N GLU A 314 -7.39 23.48 -5.86
CA GLU A 314 -7.25 23.30 -7.32
C GLU A 314 -6.11 22.32 -7.67
N LEU A 315 -5.14 22.13 -6.77
CA LEU A 315 -3.94 21.34 -7.04
C LEU A 315 -4.00 19.92 -6.46
N TYR A 316 -4.51 19.76 -5.24
CA TYR A 316 -4.50 18.48 -4.52
C TYR A 316 -5.67 17.60 -4.89
N THR A 317 -5.49 16.30 -4.73
CA THR A 317 -6.61 15.36 -4.76
C THR A 317 -7.57 15.62 -3.61
N ARG A 318 -8.84 15.24 -3.76
CA ARG A 318 -9.89 15.57 -2.79
C ARG A 318 -9.56 15.12 -1.36
N LYS A 319 -9.09 13.88 -1.19
CA LYS A 319 -8.71 13.32 0.12
C LYS A 319 -7.52 14.03 0.74
N ILE A 320 -6.52 14.40 -0.07
CA ILE A 320 -5.33 15.09 0.42
C ILE A 320 -5.63 16.56 0.73
N PHE A 321 -6.47 17.21 -0.07
CA PHE A 321 -7.00 18.54 0.24
C PHE A 321 -7.73 18.55 1.58
N ALA A 322 -8.58 17.56 1.87
CA ALA A 322 -9.29 17.50 3.15
C ALA A 322 -8.32 17.47 4.36
N LYS A 323 -7.24 16.69 4.27
CA LYS A 323 -6.18 16.66 5.31
C LYS A 323 -5.49 18.02 5.47
N PHE A 324 -5.15 18.66 4.35
CA PHE A 324 -4.57 20.01 4.38
C PHE A 324 -5.54 21.04 4.98
N GLN A 325 -6.81 20.97 4.61
CA GLN A 325 -7.86 21.87 5.10
C GLN A 325 -8.08 21.71 6.61
N GLU A 326 -8.00 20.49 7.14
CA GLU A 326 -8.03 20.25 8.59
C GLU A 326 -6.88 20.99 9.30
N GLU A 327 -5.64 20.85 8.81
CA GLU A 327 -4.49 21.57 9.35
C GLU A 327 -4.64 23.09 9.24
N LEU A 328 -5.19 23.59 8.12
CA LEU A 328 -5.41 25.01 7.91
C LEU A 328 -6.48 25.59 8.86
N VAL A 329 -7.59 24.88 9.06
CA VAL A 329 -8.65 25.31 9.99
C VAL A 329 -8.16 25.31 11.42
N GLU A 330 -7.34 24.32 11.79
CA GLU A 330 -6.76 24.25 13.13
C GLU A 330 -5.83 25.44 13.43
N THR A 331 -5.34 26.20 12.43
CA THR A 331 -4.50 27.39 12.68
C THR A 331 -5.21 28.47 13.51
N PHE A 332 -6.54 28.58 13.46
CA PHE A 332 -7.31 29.61 14.18
C PHE A 332 -7.23 29.48 15.69
N VAL A 333 -6.88 28.29 16.20
CA VAL A 333 -6.71 28.06 17.64
C VAL A 333 -5.24 28.15 18.08
N TYR A 334 -4.33 28.60 17.22
CA TYR A 334 -2.91 28.78 17.55
C TYR A 334 -2.46 30.23 17.44
N THR A 335 -1.50 30.60 18.28
CA THR A 335 -0.78 31.87 18.21
C THR A 335 0.65 31.63 17.77
N ALA A 336 1.25 32.58 17.05
CA ALA A 336 2.66 32.55 16.68
C ALA A 336 3.37 33.83 17.16
N ASN A 337 4.31 33.67 18.07
CA ASN A 337 5.09 34.76 18.65
C ASN A 337 6.54 34.67 18.18
N ARG A 338 7.08 35.73 17.57
CA ARG A 338 8.50 35.76 17.18
C ARG A 338 9.37 35.76 18.44
N ILE A 339 10.26 34.78 18.56
CA ILE A 339 11.16 34.61 19.71
C ILE A 339 12.63 34.89 19.40
N GLY A 340 12.98 35.00 18.11
CA GLY A 340 14.34 35.29 17.70
C GLY A 340 14.49 35.22 16.18
N GLY A 341 15.74 35.27 15.74
CA GLY A 341 16.12 35.20 14.34
C GLY A 341 17.20 36.20 13.97
N ASP A 342 17.90 35.92 12.87
CA ASP A 342 18.75 36.87 12.17
C ASP A 342 17.94 37.62 11.09
N ASP A 343 18.62 38.31 10.19
CA ASP A 343 17.99 39.07 9.11
C ASP A 343 17.29 38.16 8.07
N ASP A 344 17.76 36.92 7.89
CA ASP A 344 17.27 36.01 6.85
C ASP A 344 16.28 34.96 7.39
N THR A 345 16.41 34.57 8.65
CA THR A 345 15.67 33.49 9.30
C THR A 345 15.02 33.98 10.59
N CYS A 346 13.70 33.95 10.65
CA CYS A 346 12.92 34.28 11.83
C CYS A 346 12.43 33.02 12.55
N THR A 347 12.58 32.97 13.87
CA THR A 347 12.11 31.87 14.70
C THR A 347 10.86 32.28 15.49
N TYR A 348 9.83 31.46 15.42
CA TYR A 348 8.54 31.65 16.06
C TYR A 348 8.26 30.52 17.04
N ARG A 349 7.67 30.90 18.17
CA ARG A 349 7.03 29.99 19.13
C ARG A 349 5.55 29.93 18.80
N VAL A 350 5.04 28.72 18.56
CA VAL A 350 3.67 28.46 18.18
C VAL A 350 3.00 27.61 19.24
N ALA A 351 1.90 28.08 19.82
CA ALA A 351 1.19 27.40 20.89
C ALA A 351 -0.32 27.56 20.71
N LYS A 352 -1.09 26.58 21.19
CA LYS A 352 -2.54 26.60 21.14
C LYS A 352 -3.10 27.58 22.18
N PHE A 353 -4.18 28.29 21.88
CA PHE A 353 -4.88 29.09 22.89
C PHE A 353 -5.28 28.19 24.08
N ASP A 354 -5.00 28.67 25.30
CA ASP A 354 -5.26 27.98 26.58
C ASP A 354 -4.41 26.72 26.88
N ASP A 355 -3.37 26.42 26.09
CA ASP A 355 -2.42 25.33 26.37
C ASP A 355 -0.96 25.76 26.08
N ASP A 356 -0.35 26.41 27.08
CA ASP A 356 1.06 26.80 27.06
C ASP A 356 2.00 25.61 27.40
N HIS A 357 1.47 24.43 27.69
CA HIS A 357 2.30 23.26 28.03
C HIS A 357 2.81 22.53 26.78
N LYS A 358 2.27 22.85 25.59
CA LYS A 358 2.68 22.24 24.32
C LYS A 358 3.00 23.30 23.28
N GLU A 359 4.28 23.65 23.19
CA GLU A 359 4.80 24.68 22.28
C GLU A 359 5.63 24.05 21.15
N TYR A 360 5.54 24.65 19.96
CA TYR A 360 6.30 24.25 18.79
C TYR A 360 7.19 25.39 18.31
N THR A 361 8.35 25.04 17.78
CA THR A 361 9.27 26.02 17.19
C THR A 361 9.17 25.93 15.68
N VAL A 362 9.01 27.08 15.03
CA VAL A 362 9.01 27.20 13.57
C VAL A 362 10.08 28.19 13.15
N ALA A 363 11.00 27.77 12.29
CA ALA A 363 12.00 28.65 11.69
C ALA A 363 11.60 28.93 10.24
N LEU A 364 11.46 30.21 9.88
CA LEU A 364 11.10 30.67 8.55
C LEU A 364 12.26 31.46 7.94
N ASN A 365 12.82 30.96 6.83
CA ASN A 365 13.65 31.75 5.94
C ASN A 365 12.74 32.66 5.08
N VAL A 366 12.91 33.97 5.22
CA VAL A 366 12.01 34.96 4.60
C VAL A 366 12.25 35.07 3.09
N SER A 367 13.51 34.95 2.66
CA SER A 367 13.91 35.06 1.25
C SER A 367 13.39 33.90 0.40
N ASP A 368 13.48 32.67 0.92
CA ASP A 368 13.09 31.46 0.21
C ASP A 368 11.67 30.98 0.55
N LEU A 369 11.02 31.63 1.52
CA LEU A 369 9.75 31.19 2.13
C LEU A 369 9.79 29.73 2.60
N ARG A 370 10.96 29.28 3.06
CA ARG A 370 11.18 27.93 3.60
C ARG A 370 11.03 27.95 5.12
N ALA A 371 9.97 27.31 5.59
CA ALA A 371 9.75 27.00 6.99
C ALA A 371 10.13 25.56 7.36
N SER A 372 10.72 25.38 8.54
CA SER A 372 10.85 24.09 9.23
C SER A 372 10.14 24.16 10.58
N CYS A 373 9.58 23.04 11.02
CA CYS A 373 8.88 22.97 12.31
C CYS A 373 9.39 21.80 13.14
N SER A 374 9.47 22.01 14.46
CA SER A 374 9.86 20.96 15.41
C SER A 374 8.94 19.73 15.40
N CYS A 375 7.71 19.82 14.89
CA CYS A 375 6.83 18.65 14.77
C CYS A 375 7.18 17.72 13.59
N LEU A 376 7.97 18.20 12.62
CA LEU A 376 8.42 17.47 11.42
C LEU A 376 7.30 16.85 10.57
N MET A 377 6.08 17.39 10.65
CA MET A 377 4.93 16.83 9.94
C MET A 377 5.07 16.90 8.43
N PHE A 378 5.71 17.94 7.89
CA PHE A 378 5.89 18.06 6.44
C PHE A 378 6.90 17.04 5.93
N GLU A 379 8.02 16.87 6.65
CA GLU A 379 9.05 15.88 6.37
C GLU A 379 8.45 14.47 6.40
N TYR A 380 7.57 14.19 7.37
CA TYR A 380 6.93 12.89 7.54
C TYR A 380 5.80 12.62 6.53
N SER A 381 4.92 13.60 6.26
CA SER A 381 3.68 13.40 5.52
C SER A 381 3.63 14.08 4.14
N GLY A 382 4.44 15.10 3.93
CA GLY A 382 4.40 15.96 2.76
C GLY A 382 3.26 16.98 2.76
N ILE A 383 2.60 17.17 3.90
CA ILE A 383 1.55 18.16 4.12
C ILE A 383 2.04 19.10 5.23
N LEU A 384 1.93 20.41 5.02
CA LEU A 384 2.31 21.39 6.04
C LEU A 384 1.43 21.23 7.28
N CYS A 385 2.06 21.28 8.46
CA CYS A 385 1.34 21.32 9.73
C CYS A 385 0.68 22.69 9.94
N ARG A 386 -0.35 22.67 10.79
CA ARG A 386 -0.95 23.87 11.37
C ARG A 386 0.08 24.86 11.92
N HIS A 387 1.20 24.42 12.50
CA HIS A 387 2.20 25.34 13.07
C HIS A 387 2.88 26.22 12.02
N ILE A 388 3.29 25.63 10.90
CA ILE A 388 3.87 26.39 9.77
C ILE A 388 2.81 27.29 9.16
N LEU A 389 1.58 26.78 8.99
CA LEU A 389 0.47 27.55 8.43
C LEU A 389 0.08 28.75 9.32
N THR A 390 0.15 28.62 10.65
CA THR A 390 -0.03 29.74 11.58
C THR A 390 1.07 30.79 11.39
N VAL A 391 2.33 30.39 11.23
CA VAL A 391 3.42 31.33 10.95
C VAL A 391 3.20 32.03 9.61
N PHE A 392 2.86 31.29 8.55
CA PHE A 392 2.54 31.86 7.24
C PHE A 392 1.40 32.88 7.31
N THR A 393 0.39 32.62 8.14
CA THR A 393 -0.71 33.55 8.37
C THR A 393 -0.24 34.86 9.00
N VAL A 394 0.58 34.81 10.06
CA VAL A 394 1.08 36.04 10.73
C VAL A 394 2.15 36.77 9.92
N THR A 395 2.83 36.09 8.99
CA THR A 395 3.82 36.69 8.08
C THR A 395 3.25 37.05 6.70
N ASN A 396 1.92 37.00 6.52
CA ASN A 396 1.23 37.33 5.27
C ASN A 396 1.68 36.51 4.04
N VAL A 397 2.04 35.25 4.22
CA VAL A 397 2.25 34.30 3.12
C VAL A 397 0.87 33.77 2.70
N LEU A 398 0.33 34.34 1.61
CA LEU A 398 -1.05 34.10 1.19
C LEU A 398 -1.24 32.87 0.32
N THR A 399 -0.17 32.32 -0.24
CA THR A 399 -0.18 31.15 -1.13
C THR A 399 0.89 30.17 -0.70
N LEU A 400 0.64 28.89 -0.94
CA LEU A 400 1.58 27.83 -0.61
C LEU A 400 2.77 27.89 -1.57
N PRO A 401 4.02 28.04 -1.06
CA PRO A 401 5.21 27.99 -1.91
C PRO A 401 5.32 26.66 -2.65
N SER A 402 5.82 26.70 -3.89
CA SER A 402 5.84 25.54 -4.79
C SER A 402 6.59 24.33 -4.25
N HIS A 403 7.63 24.53 -3.44
CA HIS A 403 8.42 23.45 -2.85
C HIS A 403 7.68 22.67 -1.75
N TYR A 404 6.55 23.19 -1.25
CA TYR A 404 5.64 22.46 -0.36
C TYR A 404 4.53 21.69 -1.11
N ILE A 405 4.39 21.92 -2.43
CA ILE A 405 3.40 21.24 -3.27
C ILE A 405 4.07 19.99 -3.86
N LEU A 406 3.95 18.86 -3.14
CA LEU A 406 4.51 17.60 -3.62
C LEU A 406 3.68 17.05 -4.79
N SER A 407 4.34 16.83 -5.93
CA SER A 407 3.68 16.32 -7.15
C SER A 407 2.82 15.07 -6.90
N ARG A 408 3.26 14.17 -6.01
CA ARG A 408 2.53 12.94 -5.66
C ARG A 408 1.14 13.18 -5.05
N TRP A 409 0.89 14.34 -4.46
CA TRP A 409 -0.40 14.67 -3.84
C TRP A 409 -1.34 15.44 -4.76
N THR A 410 -0.87 15.76 -5.96
CA THR A 410 -1.62 16.57 -6.91
C THR A 410 -2.52 15.73 -7.81
N VAL A 411 -3.56 16.36 -8.36
CA VAL A 411 -4.40 15.77 -9.43
C VAL A 411 -3.58 15.37 -10.67
N ASN A 412 -2.40 15.98 -10.81
CA ASN A 412 -1.45 15.77 -11.90
C ASN A 412 -0.34 14.77 -11.53
N ALA A 413 -0.45 14.01 -10.43
CA ALA A 413 0.58 13.06 -10.00
C ALA A 413 0.92 12.00 -11.08
N LYS A 414 -0.05 11.66 -11.93
CA LYS A 414 0.12 10.73 -13.06
C LYS A 414 0.54 11.42 -14.35
N SER A 415 0.32 12.73 -14.48
CA SER A 415 0.69 13.49 -15.67
C SER A 415 2.16 13.88 -15.60
N VAL A 416 2.90 13.60 -16.67
CA VAL A 416 4.26 14.14 -16.81
C VAL A 416 4.13 15.61 -17.12
N VAL A 417 4.40 16.49 -16.15
CA VAL A 417 4.97 17.80 -16.48
C VAL A 417 6.33 17.50 -17.11
N GLU A 418 6.54 17.98 -18.33
CA GLU A 418 7.81 17.91 -19.04
C GLU A 418 8.90 18.66 -18.25
N SER A 419 9.42 18.05 -17.19
CA SER A 419 10.67 18.48 -16.59
C SER A 419 11.78 17.76 -17.33
N ASN A 420 12.48 18.52 -18.18
CA ASN A 420 13.81 18.29 -18.77
C ASN A 420 14.62 17.08 -18.25
N GLU A 421 14.19 15.84 -18.53
CA GLU A 421 15.09 14.67 -18.59
C GLU A 421 15.91 14.69 -19.90
N LEU A 422 16.24 15.88 -20.43
CA LEU A 422 17.23 16.11 -21.48
C LEU A 422 18.61 16.49 -20.88
N GLY A 423 18.81 16.25 -19.59
CA GLY A 423 20.03 16.63 -18.85
C GLY A 423 20.89 15.48 -18.34
N VAL A 424 20.67 14.23 -18.77
CA VAL A 424 21.59 13.13 -18.44
C VAL A 424 22.46 12.86 -19.66
N ASN A 425 23.76 13.10 -19.50
CA ASN A 425 24.81 12.90 -20.50
C ASN A 425 24.55 11.68 -21.38
N HIS A 426 24.48 11.89 -22.70
CA HIS A 426 24.33 10.89 -23.75
C HIS A 426 25.57 9.99 -23.90
N ALA A 427 26.00 9.34 -22.83
CA ALA A 427 27.02 8.31 -22.86
C ALA A 427 26.43 7.03 -22.23
N HIS A 428 25.90 6.17 -23.11
CA HIS A 428 25.40 4.82 -22.86
C HIS A 428 24.06 4.66 -22.12
N GLU A 429 22.95 5.10 -22.71
CA GLU A 429 21.62 4.54 -22.37
C GLU A 429 21.51 3.08 -22.86
N SER A 430 21.34 2.15 -21.92
CA SER A 430 21.12 0.73 -22.24
C SER A 430 19.83 0.53 -23.05
N ILE A 431 19.77 -0.54 -23.86
CA ILE A 431 18.56 -0.93 -24.60
C ILE A 431 17.37 -1.09 -23.64
N SER A 432 17.61 -1.66 -22.46
CA SER A 432 16.60 -1.85 -21.41
C SER A 432 16.04 -0.52 -20.90
N SER A 433 16.88 0.51 -20.72
CA SER A 433 16.42 1.85 -20.30
C SER A 433 15.51 2.49 -21.34
N ARG A 434 15.92 2.47 -22.61
CA ARG A 434 15.12 3.01 -23.73
C ARG A 434 13.80 2.26 -23.92
N TYR A 435 13.83 0.93 -23.83
CA TYR A 435 12.64 0.09 -23.91
C TYR A 435 11.67 0.39 -22.76
N ASN A 436 12.16 0.41 -21.51
CA ASN A 436 11.33 0.70 -20.35
C ASN A 436 10.75 2.13 -20.39
N ALA A 437 11.51 3.12 -20.88
CA ALA A 437 10.99 4.47 -21.09
C ALA A 437 9.84 4.52 -22.11
N LEU A 438 9.97 3.80 -23.23
CA LEU A 438 8.91 3.68 -24.24
C LEU A 438 7.70 2.92 -23.71
N CYS A 439 7.89 1.81 -23.00
CA CYS A 439 6.81 1.05 -22.38
C CYS A 439 6.01 1.91 -21.38
N ARG A 440 6.67 2.70 -20.54
CA ARG A 440 5.99 3.62 -19.61
C ARG A 440 5.09 4.62 -20.34
N LYS A 441 5.57 5.20 -21.45
CA LYS A 441 4.78 6.12 -22.29
C LYS A 441 3.61 5.39 -22.97
N ALA A 442 3.86 4.21 -23.54
CA ALA A 442 2.84 3.43 -24.23
C ALA A 442 1.73 2.94 -23.29
N ILE A 443 2.08 2.43 -22.10
CA ILE A 443 1.11 2.01 -21.08
C ILE A 443 0.23 3.18 -20.64
N ARG A 444 0.80 4.37 -20.44
CA ARG A 444 0.03 5.57 -20.11
C ARG A 444 -1.02 5.89 -21.18
N TYR A 445 -0.63 5.97 -22.45
CA TYR A 445 -1.58 6.25 -23.53
C TYR A 445 -2.61 5.13 -23.74
N ALA A 446 -2.24 3.88 -23.44
CA ALA A 446 -3.19 2.77 -23.44
C ALA A 446 -4.21 2.91 -22.30
N GLN A 447 -3.78 3.31 -21.09
CA GLN A 447 -4.66 3.57 -19.95
C GLN A 447 -5.61 4.73 -20.20
N GLU A 448 -5.09 5.88 -20.64
CA GLU A 448 -5.91 7.06 -20.98
C GLU A 448 -6.84 6.76 -22.16
N GLY A 449 -6.37 6.01 -23.15
CA GLY A 449 -7.15 5.59 -24.31
C GLY A 449 -8.31 4.67 -23.93
N ALA A 450 -8.13 3.75 -22.98
CA ALA A 450 -9.13 2.72 -22.65
C ALA A 450 -10.40 3.22 -21.93
N ILE A 451 -10.44 4.49 -21.50
CA ILE A 451 -11.53 5.04 -20.67
C ILE A 451 -12.87 5.12 -21.41
N THR A 452 -12.85 5.52 -22.69
CA THR A 452 -14.05 5.61 -23.53
C THR A 452 -13.81 4.99 -24.90
N SER A 453 -14.87 4.61 -25.60
CA SER A 453 -14.76 4.10 -26.97
C SER A 453 -14.07 5.11 -27.89
N GLU A 454 -14.34 6.41 -27.73
CA GLU A 454 -13.78 7.47 -28.57
C GLU A 454 -12.26 7.66 -28.32
N THR A 455 -11.85 7.77 -27.04
CA THR A 455 -10.43 7.83 -26.67
C THR A 455 -9.68 6.56 -27.08
N TYR A 456 -10.35 5.40 -27.07
CA TYR A 456 -9.75 4.13 -27.46
C TYR A 456 -9.41 4.13 -28.95
N TYR A 457 -10.34 4.52 -29.82
CA TYR A 457 -10.08 4.60 -31.26
C TYR A 457 -9.02 5.65 -31.60
N THR A 458 -9.01 6.79 -30.92
CA THR A 458 -7.97 7.82 -31.07
C THR A 458 -6.60 7.26 -30.69
N ALA A 459 -6.49 6.58 -29.54
CA ALA A 459 -5.24 5.97 -29.08
C ALA A 459 -4.74 4.88 -30.04
N VAL A 460 -5.63 3.99 -30.50
CA VAL A 460 -5.29 2.93 -31.48
C VAL A 460 -4.78 3.53 -32.79
N THR A 461 -5.39 4.61 -33.27
CA THR A 461 -4.98 5.28 -34.51
C THR A 461 -3.60 5.93 -34.35
N ALA A 462 -3.39 6.66 -33.25
CA ALA A 462 -2.09 7.27 -32.96
C ALA A 462 -0.98 6.23 -32.80
N LEU A 463 -1.23 5.12 -32.11
CA LEU A 463 -0.27 4.03 -31.95
C LEU A 463 0.10 3.37 -33.29
N ARG A 464 -0.87 3.23 -34.21
CA ARG A 464 -0.62 2.75 -35.57
C ARG A 464 0.30 3.70 -36.35
N GLU A 465 0.11 5.00 -36.22
CA GLU A 465 0.99 5.99 -36.84
C GLU A 465 2.40 5.99 -36.25
N VAL A 466 2.52 5.87 -34.94
CA VAL A 466 3.82 5.72 -34.25
C VAL A 466 4.54 4.48 -34.77
N GLY A 467 3.86 3.34 -34.89
CA GLY A 467 4.42 2.11 -35.46
C GLY A 467 5.00 2.34 -36.87
N LYS A 468 4.22 2.98 -37.75
CA LYS A 468 4.69 3.33 -39.11
C LYS A 468 5.92 4.24 -39.10
N LYS A 469 5.95 5.26 -38.24
CA LYS A 469 7.08 6.18 -38.11
C LYS A 469 8.33 5.48 -37.58
N VAL A 470 8.18 4.57 -36.61
CA VAL A 470 9.28 3.77 -36.07
C VAL A 470 9.83 2.80 -37.12
N ASP A 471 8.97 2.13 -37.88
CA ASP A 471 9.40 1.23 -38.95
C ASP A 471 10.11 1.97 -40.08
N PHE A 472 9.64 3.18 -40.41
CA PHE A 472 10.34 4.07 -41.34
C PHE A 472 11.72 4.49 -40.81
N ALA A 473 11.82 4.89 -39.54
CA ALA A 473 13.08 5.25 -38.90
C ALA A 473 14.05 4.06 -38.85
N LYS A 474 13.57 2.84 -38.53
CA LYS A 474 14.38 1.60 -38.55
C LYS A 474 15.00 1.34 -39.92
N LYS A 475 14.23 1.53 -41.00
CA LYS A 475 14.71 1.37 -42.39
C LYS A 475 15.79 2.39 -42.74
N ASN A 476 15.68 3.62 -42.25
CA ASN A 476 16.68 4.66 -42.49
C ASN A 476 17.98 4.44 -41.70
N VAL A 477 17.90 3.89 -40.48
CA VAL A 477 19.07 3.53 -39.68
C VAL A 477 19.76 2.28 -40.24
N ALA A 478 19.01 1.32 -40.79
CA ALA A 478 19.57 0.12 -41.43
C ALA A 478 20.36 0.41 -42.73
N ASN A 479 20.17 1.59 -43.35
CA ASN A 479 20.92 2.02 -44.54
C ASN A 479 22.30 2.63 -44.21
N ILE A 480 22.67 2.72 -42.93
CA ILE A 480 24.02 3.07 -42.48
C ILE A 480 24.64 1.80 -41.88
N ALA A 481 25.17 0.93 -42.73
CA ALA A 481 25.84 -0.28 -42.27
C ALA A 481 27.29 0.02 -41.81
N PRO A 482 27.70 -0.36 -40.59
CA PRO A 482 29.10 -0.67 -40.31
C PRO A 482 29.42 -2.08 -40.80
N GLN A 483 30.59 -2.23 -41.42
CA GLN A 483 31.07 -3.51 -41.96
C GLN A 483 31.14 -4.60 -40.90
N THR A 484 30.55 -5.77 -41.19
CA THR A 484 30.71 -7.00 -40.41
C THR A 484 31.79 -7.90 -41.02
N PRO A 485 32.64 -8.55 -40.21
CA PRO A 485 33.30 -9.79 -40.57
C PRO A 485 32.40 -11.00 -40.26
N ARG A 486 32.39 -11.97 -41.18
CA ARG A 486 31.63 -13.23 -41.18
C ARG A 486 32.11 -14.23 -40.12
N VAL A 487 31.16 -14.91 -39.46
CA VAL A 487 31.13 -16.35 -39.05
C VAL A 487 29.64 -16.63 -38.75
N GLY A 488 28.89 -17.59 -39.26
CA GLY A 488 29.07 -19.03 -39.50
C GLY A 488 27.79 -19.71 -38.96
N THR A 489 26.90 -20.14 -39.86
CA THR A 489 25.56 -20.70 -39.59
C THR A 489 25.62 -22.13 -39.07
N VAL A 490 24.80 -22.48 -38.07
CA VAL A 490 24.37 -23.87 -37.81
C VAL A 490 22.88 -23.87 -37.47
N ASP A 491 22.09 -24.48 -38.35
CA ASP A 491 20.67 -24.78 -38.20
C ASP A 491 20.46 -25.96 -37.24
N TYR A 492 19.41 -25.91 -36.42
CA TYR A 492 18.79 -27.10 -35.86
C TYR A 492 17.27 -26.96 -35.88
N ASP A 493 16.66 -27.73 -36.79
CA ASP A 493 15.24 -28.06 -36.86
C ASP A 493 14.78 -28.75 -35.56
N ASN A 494 13.58 -28.41 -35.06
CA ASN A 494 12.88 -29.33 -34.16
C ASN A 494 11.36 -29.34 -34.40
N LYS A 495 10.89 -30.48 -34.91
CA LYS A 495 9.49 -30.83 -35.15
C LYS A 495 8.77 -31.19 -33.83
N LYS A 496 7.51 -30.77 -33.74
CA LYS A 496 6.52 -31.17 -32.72
C LYS A 496 6.31 -32.69 -32.65
N ILE A 497 6.13 -33.23 -31.44
CA ILE A 497 5.31 -34.42 -31.17
C ILE A 497 4.50 -34.16 -29.88
N PHE A 498 3.17 -34.11 -30.01
CA PHE A 498 2.20 -34.21 -28.92
C PHE A 498 1.72 -35.66 -28.83
N GLY A 499 1.62 -36.21 -27.63
CA GLY A 499 0.89 -37.44 -27.29
C GLY A 499 -0.03 -37.18 -26.09
N PRO A 500 -1.21 -37.82 -26.00
CA PRO A 500 -2.32 -37.37 -25.17
C PRO A 500 -2.33 -38.01 -23.77
N ASP A 501 -3.26 -37.52 -22.95
CA ASP A 501 -3.67 -37.98 -21.61
C ASP A 501 -2.99 -37.31 -20.41
N THR A 502 -3.43 -36.07 -20.14
CA THR A 502 -3.42 -35.48 -18.79
C THR A 502 -4.74 -34.72 -18.61
N PRO A 503 -5.51 -34.97 -17.53
CA PRO A 503 -6.85 -34.38 -17.38
C PRO A 503 -6.74 -32.87 -17.15
N LEU A 504 -7.32 -32.10 -18.08
CA LEU A 504 -7.43 -30.64 -18.05
C LEU A 504 -8.54 -30.24 -17.07
N LEU A 505 -8.22 -29.39 -16.10
CA LEU A 505 -9.13 -28.95 -15.03
C LEU A 505 -9.87 -27.63 -15.34
N TRP A 506 -10.10 -27.26 -16.60
CA TRP A 506 -10.92 -26.09 -16.93
C TRP A 506 -11.84 -26.36 -18.14
N PRO A 507 -13.12 -25.90 -18.11
CA PRO A 507 -14.04 -26.07 -19.22
C PRO A 507 -13.67 -25.15 -20.40
N PRO A 508 -14.00 -25.51 -21.66
CA PRO A 508 -13.73 -24.69 -22.83
C PRO A 508 -14.47 -23.35 -22.76
N GLN A 509 -13.77 -22.26 -23.07
CA GLN A 509 -14.38 -20.95 -23.31
C GLN A 509 -15.06 -20.96 -24.69
N ASP A 510 -16.39 -21.06 -24.70
CA ASP A 510 -17.22 -20.62 -25.82
C ASP A 510 -18.57 -20.16 -25.25
N GLU A 511 -18.64 -18.89 -24.80
CA GLU A 511 -19.87 -18.05 -24.78
C GLU A 511 -19.63 -16.65 -24.16
N VAL A 512 -18.55 -15.95 -24.55
CA VAL A 512 -18.45 -14.48 -24.30
C VAL A 512 -18.09 -13.70 -25.58
N ALA A 513 -17.84 -14.37 -26.70
CA ALA A 513 -17.50 -13.74 -27.97
C ALA A 513 -18.69 -13.67 -28.95
N ARG A 514 -19.88 -13.25 -28.51
CA ARG A 514 -20.97 -12.84 -29.43
C ARG A 514 -21.85 -11.72 -28.84
N ARG A 515 -21.30 -10.52 -28.70
CA ARG A 515 -22.05 -9.27 -28.88
C ARG A 515 -21.13 -8.27 -29.58
N PHE A 516 -21.68 -7.57 -30.56
CA PHE A 516 -21.01 -6.74 -31.59
C PHE A 516 -20.55 -7.48 -32.86
N ASN A 517 -21.51 -8.03 -33.59
CA ASN A 517 -21.46 -7.99 -35.05
C ASN A 517 -22.69 -7.22 -35.53
N LEU A 518 -22.48 -5.98 -35.98
CA LEU A 518 -23.45 -5.19 -36.72
C LEU A 518 -23.30 -5.56 -38.19
N ASN A 519 -24.15 -6.47 -38.66
CA ASN A 519 -24.53 -6.67 -40.06
C ASN A 519 -25.57 -7.79 -40.08
N ASP A 520 -26.86 -7.46 -39.99
CA ASP A 520 -27.76 -7.66 -41.12
C ASP A 520 -29.13 -7.05 -40.87
N SER A 521 -29.68 -6.51 -41.95
CA SER A 521 -30.98 -5.84 -42.01
C SER A 521 -32.05 -6.87 -42.34
N THR A 522 -33.21 -6.79 -41.67
CA THR A 522 -34.59 -7.00 -42.19
C THR A 522 -35.51 -7.88 -41.31
N VAL A 523 -36.77 -7.41 -41.26
CA VAL A 523 -38.06 -8.08 -40.93
C VAL A 523 -38.71 -7.75 -39.56
N LEU A 524 -40.01 -7.44 -39.68
CA LEU A 524 -40.99 -6.78 -38.81
C LEU A 524 -41.46 -7.55 -37.54
N PRO A 525 -42.22 -6.90 -36.62
CA PRO A 525 -42.49 -7.37 -35.24
C PRO A 525 -43.87 -8.00 -35.03
N ARG A 526 -44.01 -8.93 -34.06
CA ARG A 526 -45.22 -9.16 -33.20
C ARG A 526 -45.04 -10.31 -32.15
N PRO A 527 -45.93 -10.51 -31.14
CA PRO A 527 -45.71 -10.05 -29.75
C PRO A 527 -45.87 -11.12 -28.63
N VAL A 528 -45.45 -10.74 -27.41
CA VAL A 528 -45.88 -11.13 -26.02
C VAL A 528 -46.15 -12.61 -25.69
N GLY A 529 -45.49 -13.09 -24.62
CA GLY A 529 -45.99 -14.20 -23.79
C GLY A 529 -45.00 -14.72 -22.74
N ASP A 530 -45.30 -14.43 -21.47
CA ASP A 530 -44.93 -15.18 -20.25
C ASP A 530 -43.46 -15.39 -19.84
N MET A 531 -43.00 -14.63 -18.85
CA MET A 531 -42.16 -15.18 -17.77
C MET A 531 -42.55 -14.61 -16.41
N ASN A 532 -42.86 -15.54 -15.51
CA ASN A 532 -43.29 -15.37 -14.12
C ASN A 532 -42.29 -14.59 -13.26
N LEU A 533 -42.75 -13.46 -12.69
CA LEU A 533 -42.15 -12.87 -11.50
C LEU A 533 -42.61 -13.64 -10.26
N VAL A 534 -41.67 -14.18 -9.48
CA VAL A 534 -41.91 -14.59 -8.10
C VAL A 534 -41.13 -13.67 -7.16
N HIS A 535 -41.84 -12.73 -6.56
CA HIS A 535 -41.42 -12.03 -5.35
C HIS A 535 -41.59 -12.97 -4.14
N MET A 536 -40.59 -13.06 -3.26
CA MET A 536 -40.80 -13.55 -1.89
C MET A 536 -40.21 -12.59 -0.86
N ALA A 537 -41.11 -12.09 0.00
CA ALA A 537 -40.83 -11.32 1.20
C ALA A 537 -40.43 -12.25 2.37
N PRO A 538 -39.75 -11.75 3.42
CA PRO A 538 -39.32 -12.59 4.54
C PRO A 538 -40.51 -12.95 5.44
N ARG A 539 -40.66 -14.25 5.74
CA ARG A 539 -41.57 -14.77 6.77
C ARG A 539 -40.89 -14.78 8.14
N SER A 540 -41.63 -14.36 9.17
CA SER A 540 -41.31 -14.53 10.59
C SER A 540 -41.43 -16.00 11.01
N ILE A 541 -40.54 -16.47 11.88
CA ILE A 541 -40.72 -17.71 12.64
C ILE A 541 -40.50 -17.39 14.13
N CYS A 542 -41.56 -17.54 14.91
CA CYS A 542 -41.51 -17.73 16.36
C CYS A 542 -41.29 -19.23 16.64
N GLY A 543 -40.46 -19.54 17.63
CA GLY A 543 -40.27 -20.90 18.14
C GLY A 543 -39.42 -20.88 19.40
N ASP A 544 -40.05 -21.18 20.52
CA ASP A 544 -39.54 -21.17 21.90
C ASP A 544 -38.41 -22.18 22.19
N GLY A 545 -37.59 -21.87 23.19
CA GLY A 545 -37.13 -22.91 24.14
C GLY A 545 -35.62 -23.13 24.34
N SER A 546 -35.14 -22.61 25.47
CA SER A 546 -34.02 -23.07 26.32
C SER A 546 -32.59 -22.55 26.07
N SER A 547 -32.12 -21.93 27.15
CA SER A 547 -30.82 -21.43 27.60
C SER A 547 -29.54 -22.02 26.99
N ASP A 548 -28.68 -21.13 26.50
CA ASP A 548 -27.28 -21.09 26.95
C ASP A 548 -26.70 -19.67 26.87
N ASN A 549 -25.96 -19.29 27.91
CA ASN A 549 -25.44 -17.94 28.15
C ASN A 549 -24.48 -17.47 27.03
N MET A 550 -24.98 -16.62 26.12
CA MET A 550 -24.14 -15.89 25.17
C MET A 550 -24.15 -14.41 25.54
N VAL A 551 -23.02 -13.91 26.04
CA VAL A 551 -22.82 -12.46 26.28
C VAL A 551 -22.76 -11.77 24.92
N LEU A 552 -23.85 -11.07 24.59
CA LEU A 552 -23.97 -10.26 23.39
C LEU A 552 -23.38 -8.87 23.65
N LEU A 553 -22.27 -8.53 22.98
CA LEU A 553 -21.73 -7.16 22.96
C LEU A 553 -22.30 -6.40 21.75
N PRO A 554 -22.98 -5.26 21.94
CA PRO A 554 -23.46 -4.44 20.83
C PRO A 554 -22.28 -3.66 20.21
N CYS A 555 -22.07 -3.83 18.90
CA CYS A 555 -21.19 -2.95 18.11
C CYS A 555 -22.04 -1.92 17.36
N LEU A 556 -21.83 -0.64 17.67
CA LEU A 556 -22.38 0.50 16.91
C LEU A 556 -21.61 0.63 15.59
N LYS A 557 -22.29 0.47 14.44
CA LYS A 557 -21.65 0.53 13.12
C LYS A 557 -21.90 1.82 12.32
N SER A 558 -22.90 2.63 12.64
CA SER A 558 -23.05 4.00 12.08
C SER A 558 -24.20 4.76 12.75
N MET A 559 -24.03 6.07 12.97
CA MET A 559 -25.12 7.02 13.23
C MET A 559 -25.29 7.91 12.00
N THR A 560 -26.49 7.95 11.44
CA THR A 560 -26.87 8.90 10.38
C THR A 560 -27.93 9.85 10.90
N TRP A 561 -27.71 11.15 10.69
CA TRP A 561 -28.60 12.22 11.09
C TRP A 561 -29.44 12.66 9.90
N VAL A 562 -30.74 12.87 10.12
CA VAL A 562 -31.62 13.56 9.16
C VAL A 562 -32.29 14.69 9.91
N MET A 563 -32.02 15.93 9.49
CA MET A 563 -32.72 17.11 10.01
C MET A 563 -33.94 17.38 9.13
N GLU A 564 -35.14 17.17 9.68
CA GLU A 564 -36.37 17.68 9.07
C GLU A 564 -36.80 18.98 9.76
N ILE A 565 -36.81 20.08 8.99
CA ILE A 565 -37.35 21.35 9.44
C ILE A 565 -38.85 21.37 9.10
N LYS A 566 -39.71 21.22 10.11
CA LYS A 566 -41.14 21.48 9.94
C LYS A 566 -41.42 22.96 10.16
N ASN A 567 -41.91 23.63 9.12
CA ASN A 567 -42.42 24.99 9.23
C ASN A 567 -43.76 25.00 9.98
N ALA A 568 -43.74 25.43 11.23
CA ALA A 568 -44.91 25.95 11.92
C ALA A 568 -44.70 27.46 12.21
N MET A 569 -45.81 28.20 12.27
CA MET A 569 -45.99 29.66 12.31
C MET A 569 -44.97 30.47 13.16
N PRO A 570 -44.84 31.79 12.91
CA PRO A 570 -43.61 32.52 13.17
C PRO A 570 -43.51 32.93 14.64
N THR A 571 -43.06 32.02 15.50
CA THR A 571 -42.33 32.36 16.74
C THR A 571 -41.63 31.17 17.41
N ASN A 572 -41.82 29.92 17.00
CA ASN A 572 -41.07 28.80 17.58
C ASN A 572 -40.70 27.75 16.51
N LYS A 573 -39.43 27.74 16.09
CA LYS A 573 -38.86 26.62 15.31
C LYS A 573 -38.44 25.53 16.29
N VAL A 574 -39.12 24.38 16.27
CA VAL A 574 -38.73 23.19 17.03
C VAL A 574 -38.04 22.22 16.07
N ALA A 575 -36.77 21.89 16.35
CA ALA A 575 -36.06 20.83 15.65
C ALA A 575 -36.46 19.47 16.26
N LEU A 576 -36.93 18.54 15.44
CA LEU A 576 -37.32 17.19 15.87
C LEU A 576 -36.22 16.23 15.42
N ILE A 577 -35.41 15.76 16.37
CA ILE A 577 -34.31 14.82 16.11
C ILE A 577 -34.86 13.40 16.23
N ASN A 578 -35.08 12.73 15.09
CA ASN A 578 -35.42 11.31 15.08
C ASN A 578 -34.15 10.46 15.11
N LEU A 579 -33.85 9.87 16.26
CA LEU A 579 -32.79 8.88 16.42
C LEU A 579 -33.28 7.50 15.95
N LYS A 580 -32.70 7.00 14.86
CA LYS A 580 -32.91 5.63 14.40
C LYS A 580 -31.67 4.80 14.70
N VAL A 581 -31.75 3.96 15.73
CA VAL A 581 -30.68 3.04 16.11
C VAL A 581 -30.87 1.73 15.37
N CYS A 582 -29.96 1.38 14.45
CA CYS A 582 -29.92 0.06 13.83
C CYS A 582 -28.99 -0.86 14.63
N ILE A 583 -29.56 -1.80 15.37
CA ILE A 583 -28.83 -2.86 16.08
C ILE A 583 -28.79 -4.08 15.16
N PHE A 584 -27.59 -4.54 14.79
CA PHE A 584 -27.39 -5.79 14.06
C PHE A 584 -26.81 -6.85 14.99
N TRP A 585 -27.41 -8.04 14.99
CA TRP A 585 -26.94 -9.21 15.72
C TRP A 585 -26.09 -10.08 14.80
N VAL A 586 -24.81 -10.28 15.14
CA VAL A 586 -23.95 -11.25 14.45
C VAL A 586 -23.99 -12.56 15.22
N ALA A 587 -24.70 -13.56 14.71
CA ALA A 587 -24.57 -14.93 15.20
C ALA A 587 -23.26 -15.51 14.63
N LYS A 588 -22.39 -15.99 15.50
CA LYS A 588 -21.16 -16.70 15.13
C LYS A 588 -21.57 -18.14 14.79
N ALA A 589 -21.45 -18.55 13.53
CA ALA A 589 -21.55 -19.95 13.11
C ALA A 589 -20.15 -20.57 13.06
#